data_AF-A0AAR2JZ73-F1
#
_entry.id   AF-A0AAR2JZ73-F1
#
_cell.length_a   1.000
_cell.length_b   1.000
_cell.length_c   1.000
_cell.angle_alpha   90.00
_cell.angle_beta   90.00
_cell.angle_gamma   90.00
#
_symmetry.space_group_name_H-M   'P 1'
#
loop_
_entity.id
_entity.type
_entity.pdbx_description
1 polymer ?
#
loop_
_entity_poly.entity_id
_entity_poly.type
_entity_poly.pdbx_seq_one_letter_code
_entity_poly.pdbx_strand_id
1 'polypeptide(L)'
;VRQSMTEVALSKTPNSLGVPKINEYKINEYKMSSDPRGACVIINNMHFDKSSGLSPRRGSEVDVACLDEVFKWLAFTVELHTDKTAVEMKEILKELSRREHSGDCFVCCILSHDSEGGFFGTDGQVCILNVSNDSLFCLTTVYYTRQH
;
A
#
# COMPACT_ATOMS: atom_id res chain seq x y z
N VAL A 1 42.98 -17.06 -17.65
CA VAL A 1 42.77 -16.85 -19.10
C VAL A 1 42.50 -15.37 -19.31
N ARG A 2 43.51 -14.67 -19.86
CA ARG A 2 43.50 -13.45 -20.72
C ARG A 2 42.40 -12.39 -20.47
N GLN A 3 42.76 -11.20 -19.94
CA GLN A 3 43.18 -9.96 -20.65
C GLN A 3 42.07 -9.39 -21.57
N SER A 4 41.77 -8.09 -21.61
CA SER A 4 42.72 -6.97 -21.75
C SER A 4 42.15 -5.59 -21.39
N MET A 5 43.06 -4.72 -20.95
CA MET A 5 42.98 -3.27 -20.88
C MET A 5 42.71 -2.60 -22.24
N THR A 6 42.17 -1.39 -22.21
CA THR A 6 42.62 -0.32 -23.12
C THR A 6 42.43 1.04 -22.45
N GLU A 7 43.55 1.62 -22.02
CA GLU A 7 43.73 3.04 -21.67
C GLU A 7 43.85 3.85 -22.96
N VAL A 8 43.26 5.06 -23.04
CA VAL A 8 43.88 6.17 -23.77
C VAL A 8 43.59 7.53 -23.08
N ALA A 9 44.67 8.08 -22.54
CA ALA A 9 45.11 9.48 -22.43
C ALA A 9 44.30 10.53 -21.65
N LEU A 10 44.85 10.89 -20.48
CA LEU A 10 44.81 12.26 -19.96
C LEU A 10 45.62 13.20 -20.86
N SER A 11 45.01 14.29 -21.32
CA SER A 11 45.73 15.52 -21.67
C SER A 11 45.24 16.68 -20.78
N LYS A 12 46.20 17.43 -20.24
CA LYS A 12 46.06 18.46 -19.19
C LYS A 12 45.61 19.80 -19.78
N THR A 13 44.87 20.61 -19.02
CA THR A 13 45.06 22.08 -18.83
C THR A 13 44.18 22.62 -17.66
N PRO A 14 44.50 23.79 -17.06
CA PRO A 14 44.41 24.00 -15.61
C PRO A 14 43.23 24.84 -15.08
N ASN A 15 42.89 24.60 -13.81
CA ASN A 15 42.27 25.47 -12.80
C ASN A 15 41.22 26.52 -13.22
N SER A 16 39.99 26.33 -12.75
CA SER A 16 39.29 27.38 -11.98
C SER A 16 38.39 26.73 -10.91
N LEU A 17 38.32 27.39 -9.76
CA LEU A 17 37.67 26.94 -8.53
C LEU A 17 36.21 26.52 -8.77
N GLY A 18 35.95 25.21 -8.78
CA GLY A 18 34.61 24.65 -8.94
C GLY A 18 34.21 23.87 -7.70
N VAL A 19 33.21 24.38 -6.98
CA VAL A 19 32.46 23.66 -5.93
C VAL A 19 32.22 22.21 -6.39
N PRO A 20 32.49 21.18 -5.56
CA PRO A 20 32.24 19.80 -5.97
C PRO A 20 30.78 19.67 -6.39
N LYS A 21 30.55 19.27 -7.66
CA LYS A 21 29.23 18.93 -8.18
C LYS A 21 28.69 17.78 -7.33
N ILE A 22 27.77 18.09 -6.42
CA ILE A 22 26.91 17.11 -5.79
C ILE A 22 26.24 16.31 -6.90
N ASN A 23 26.49 15.01 -6.95
CA ASN A 23 25.79 14.10 -7.84
C ASN A 23 24.29 14.25 -7.52
N GLU A 24 23.56 14.80 -8.48
CA GLU A 24 22.11 14.96 -8.42
C GLU A 24 21.50 13.56 -8.43
N TYR A 25 21.21 13.01 -7.25
CA TYR A 25 20.46 11.77 -7.12
C TYR A 25 19.09 12.02 -7.73
N LYS A 26 18.89 11.54 -8.96
CA LYS A 26 17.62 11.63 -9.68
C LYS A 26 16.60 10.76 -8.95
N ILE A 27 15.77 11.37 -8.12
CA ILE A 27 14.66 10.69 -7.45
C ILE A 27 13.66 10.30 -8.54
N ASN A 28 13.47 9.00 -8.75
CA ASN A 28 12.42 8.49 -9.64
C ASN A 28 11.10 8.57 -8.89
N GLU A 29 10.37 9.66 -9.06
CA GLU A 29 9.05 9.86 -8.47
C GLU A 29 7.98 9.08 -9.24
N TYR A 30 7.05 8.46 -8.52
CA TYR A 30 5.84 7.91 -9.13
C TYR A 30 4.95 9.07 -9.58
N LYS A 31 4.41 8.97 -10.79
CA LYS A 31 3.40 9.91 -11.27
C LYS A 31 2.19 9.86 -10.32
N MET A 32 1.72 11.03 -9.86
CA MET A 32 0.60 11.18 -8.92
C MET A 32 -0.26 12.37 -9.33
N SER A 33 -0.61 12.47 -10.61
CA SER A 33 -1.23 13.68 -11.20
C SER A 33 -2.62 13.45 -11.82
N SER A 34 -3.10 12.21 -11.86
CA SER A 34 -4.45 11.86 -12.33
C SER A 34 -5.55 12.39 -11.42
N ASP A 35 -6.72 12.70 -11.98
CA ASP A 35 -7.92 13.11 -11.24
C ASP A 35 -9.12 12.24 -11.68
N PRO A 36 -9.59 11.29 -10.85
CA PRO A 36 -9.10 10.99 -9.50
C PRO A 36 -7.68 10.41 -9.48
N ARG A 37 -6.96 10.56 -8.35
CA ARG A 37 -5.61 10.00 -8.15
C ARG A 37 -5.60 8.49 -8.27
N GLY A 38 -6.70 7.88 -7.85
CA GLY A 38 -7.11 6.52 -8.14
C GLY A 38 -8.06 6.03 -7.06
N ALA A 39 -8.12 4.72 -6.82
CA ALA A 39 -9.05 4.13 -5.87
C ALA A 39 -8.41 3.89 -4.50
N CYS A 40 -9.17 4.13 -3.43
CA CYS A 40 -8.85 3.75 -2.07
C CYS A 40 -9.94 2.81 -1.55
N VAL A 41 -9.61 1.55 -1.31
CA VAL A 41 -10.54 0.56 -0.77
C VAL A 41 -10.27 0.39 0.72
N ILE A 42 -11.32 0.48 1.53
CA ILE A 42 -11.26 0.25 2.97
C ILE A 42 -12.11 -0.99 3.28
N ILE A 43 -11.49 -2.03 3.83
CA ILE A 43 -12.18 -3.20 4.37
C ILE A 43 -12.13 -3.09 5.89
N ASN A 44 -13.28 -2.86 6.52
CA ASN A 44 -13.40 -2.68 7.97
C ASN A 44 -14.24 -3.80 8.60
N ASN A 45 -13.57 -4.71 9.30
CA ASN A 45 -14.20 -5.73 10.12
C ASN A 45 -14.20 -5.28 11.58
N MET A 46 -15.41 -5.06 12.08
CA MET A 46 -15.67 -4.56 13.42
C MET A 46 -16.47 -5.56 14.25
N HIS A 47 -17.51 -6.14 13.66
CA HIS A 47 -18.36 -7.12 14.31
C HIS A 47 -18.00 -8.52 13.83
N PHE A 48 -17.48 -9.33 14.76
CA PHE A 48 -17.15 -10.72 14.51
C PHE A 48 -18.24 -11.64 15.07
N ASP A 49 -18.46 -12.76 14.39
CA ASP A 49 -19.40 -13.77 14.82
C ASP A 49 -19.03 -14.28 16.20
N LYS A 50 -20.03 -14.52 17.05
CA LYS A 50 -19.78 -15.02 18.42
C LYS A 50 -19.02 -16.35 18.42
N SER A 51 -19.19 -17.17 17.38
CA SER A 51 -18.51 -18.45 17.20
C SER A 51 -17.02 -18.30 16.83
N SER A 52 -16.59 -17.13 16.34
CA SER A 52 -15.19 -16.88 15.98
C SER A 52 -14.26 -16.81 17.19
N GLY A 53 -14.79 -16.51 18.38
CA GLY A 53 -14.01 -16.23 19.57
C GLY A 53 -13.26 -14.87 19.54
N LEU A 54 -13.43 -14.08 18.48
CA LEU A 54 -12.81 -12.76 18.34
C LEU A 54 -13.66 -11.67 18.99
N SER A 55 -13.00 -10.70 19.61
CA SER A 55 -13.69 -9.55 20.23
C SER A 55 -14.08 -8.50 19.18
N PRO A 56 -15.20 -7.78 19.34
CA PRO A 56 -15.53 -6.66 18.46
C PRO A 56 -14.51 -5.52 18.54
N ARG A 57 -14.16 -4.92 17.40
CA ARG A 57 -13.21 -3.80 17.30
C ARG A 57 -13.90 -2.43 17.42
N ARG A 58 -14.53 -2.18 18.57
CA ARG A 58 -15.23 -0.92 18.84
C ARG A 58 -14.30 0.28 18.68
N GLY A 59 -14.75 1.33 17.97
CA GLY A 59 -13.93 2.51 17.69
C GLY A 59 -13.27 2.49 16.31
N SER A 60 -13.30 1.36 15.59
CA SER A 60 -12.81 1.27 14.21
C SER A 60 -13.60 2.16 13.24
N GLU A 61 -14.80 2.63 13.62
CA GLU A 61 -15.55 3.62 12.85
C GLU A 61 -14.83 4.97 12.77
N VAL A 62 -14.06 5.33 13.82
CA VAL A 62 -13.26 6.56 13.83
C VAL A 62 -12.13 6.44 12.81
N ASP A 63 -11.47 5.28 12.75
CA ASP A 63 -10.42 5.01 11.76
C ASP A 63 -10.97 5.12 10.34
N VAL A 64 -12.15 4.53 10.08
CA VAL A 64 -12.81 4.63 8.77
C VAL A 64 -13.11 6.10 8.41
N ALA A 65 -13.67 6.87 9.33
CA ALA A 65 -13.98 8.28 9.08
C ALA A 65 -12.72 9.10 8.75
N CYS A 66 -11.63 8.90 9.51
CA CYS A 66 -10.36 9.56 9.26
C CYS A 66 -9.75 9.17 7.91
N LEU A 67 -9.74 7.87 7.56
CA LEU A 67 -9.22 7.39 6.28
C LEU A 67 -10.04 7.92 5.11
N ASP A 68 -11.37 7.89 5.22
CA ASP A 68 -12.28 8.42 4.21
C ASP A 68 -12.04 9.92 3.95
N GLU A 69 -11.94 10.72 5.01
CA GLU A 69 -11.67 12.16 4.91
C GLU A 69 -10.31 12.44 4.26
N VAL A 70 -9.25 11.76 4.73
CA VAL A 70 -7.89 11.97 4.22
C VAL A 70 -7.78 11.56 2.76
N PHE A 71 -8.30 10.40 2.37
CA PHE A 71 -8.16 9.93 0.99
C PHE A 71 -9.06 10.70 0.02
N LYS A 72 -10.24 11.16 0.44
CA LYS A 72 -11.03 12.11 -0.36
C LYS A 72 -10.32 13.45 -0.52
N TRP A 73 -9.72 13.98 0.54
CA TRP A 73 -8.92 15.20 0.48
C TRP A 73 -7.73 15.06 -0.48
N LEU A 74 -7.13 13.87 -0.54
CA LEU A 74 -6.08 13.51 -1.50
C LEU A 74 -6.62 13.16 -2.91
N ALA A 75 -7.89 13.42 -3.21
CA ALA A 75 -8.55 13.17 -4.48
C ALA A 75 -8.56 11.68 -4.91
N PHE A 76 -8.69 10.75 -3.96
CA PHE A 76 -9.01 9.35 -4.23
C PHE A 76 -10.52 9.12 -4.22
N THR A 77 -10.95 8.15 -5.02
CA THR A 77 -12.29 7.57 -4.91
C THR A 77 -12.27 6.51 -3.82
N VAL A 78 -12.94 6.79 -2.69
CA VAL A 78 -12.98 5.88 -1.54
C VAL A 78 -14.15 4.89 -1.65
N GLU A 79 -13.88 3.60 -1.46
CA GLU A 79 -14.83 2.49 -1.43
C GLU A 79 -14.73 1.78 -0.07
N LEU A 80 -15.83 1.66 0.67
CA LEU A 80 -15.87 1.03 2.00
C LEU A 80 -16.63 -0.30 1.96
N HIS A 81 -16.01 -1.35 2.48
CA HIS A 81 -16.63 -2.63 2.78
C HIS A 81 -16.60 -2.88 4.28
N THR A 82 -17.76 -3.14 4.88
CA THR A 82 -17.88 -3.39 6.32
C THR A 82 -18.24 -4.85 6.59
N ASP A 83 -17.64 -5.40 7.64
CA ASP A 83 -17.96 -6.70 8.24
C ASP A 83 -18.02 -7.85 7.22
N LYS A 84 -16.86 -8.15 6.62
CA LYS A 84 -16.68 -9.18 5.59
C LYS A 84 -16.09 -10.47 6.14
N THR A 85 -16.66 -11.58 5.72
CA THR A 85 -16.10 -12.92 5.93
C THR A 85 -14.78 -13.09 5.18
N ALA A 86 -13.99 -14.10 5.55
CA ALA A 86 -12.72 -14.34 4.88
C ALA A 86 -12.87 -14.61 3.37
N VAL A 87 -13.97 -15.26 2.99
CA VAL A 87 -14.30 -15.54 1.58
C VAL A 87 -14.63 -14.25 0.84
N GLU A 88 -15.51 -13.40 1.39
CA GLU A 88 -15.86 -12.12 0.77
C GLU A 88 -14.64 -11.19 0.66
N MET A 89 -13.79 -11.12 1.69
CA MET A 89 -12.54 -10.36 1.64
C MET A 89 -11.65 -10.83 0.47
N LYS A 90 -11.53 -12.16 0.31
CA LYS A 90 -10.76 -12.74 -0.79
C LYS A 90 -11.37 -12.43 -2.15
N GLU A 91 -12.69 -12.43 -2.26
CA GLU A 91 -13.41 -12.06 -3.48
C GLU A 91 -13.20 -10.60 -3.84
N ILE A 92 -13.32 -9.69 -2.86
CA ILE A 92 -13.02 -8.26 -3.02
C ILE A 92 -11.59 -8.09 -3.51
N LEU A 93 -10.60 -8.67 -2.83
CA LEU A 93 -9.19 -8.54 -3.23
C LEU A 93 -8.90 -9.13 -4.62
N LYS A 94 -9.60 -10.20 -5.00
CA LYS A 94 -9.49 -10.83 -6.32
C LYS A 94 -10.18 -10.02 -7.42
N GLU A 95 -11.27 -9.33 -7.10
CA GLU A 95 -11.88 -8.36 -8.00
C GLU A 95 -10.93 -7.18 -8.20
N LEU A 96 -10.38 -6.63 -7.12
CA LEU A 96 -9.45 -5.50 -7.18
C LEU A 96 -8.21 -5.82 -8.00
N SER A 97 -7.65 -7.03 -7.91
CA SER A 97 -6.49 -7.41 -8.73
C SER A 97 -6.80 -7.56 -10.22
N ARG A 98 -8.08 -7.63 -10.61
CA ARG A 98 -8.53 -7.75 -12.00
C ARG A 98 -9.17 -6.48 -12.54
N ARG A 99 -9.48 -5.54 -11.65
CA ARG A 99 -10.15 -4.30 -11.99
C ARG A 99 -9.17 -3.41 -12.76
N GLU A 100 -9.65 -2.78 -13.82
CA GLU A 100 -8.90 -1.71 -14.47
C GLU A 100 -8.79 -0.53 -13.50
N HIS A 101 -7.57 -0.27 -13.02
CA HIS A 101 -7.31 0.83 -12.11
C HIS A 101 -7.18 2.12 -12.89
N SER A 102 -8.21 2.96 -12.83
CA SER A 102 -8.12 4.35 -13.27
C SER A 102 -7.31 5.16 -12.25
N GLY A 103 -6.33 5.93 -12.71
CA GLY A 103 -5.49 6.77 -11.86
C GLY A 103 -4.05 6.27 -11.79
N ASP A 104 -3.20 7.02 -11.09
CA ASP A 104 -1.79 6.66 -10.96
C ASP A 104 -1.50 5.86 -9.67
N CYS A 105 -2.48 5.75 -8.76
CA CYS A 105 -2.29 5.11 -7.46
C CYS A 105 -3.49 4.27 -7.03
N PHE A 106 -3.23 3.19 -6.32
CA PHE A 106 -4.24 2.37 -5.67
C PHE A 106 -3.86 2.17 -4.20
N VAL A 107 -4.85 2.28 -3.31
CA VAL A 107 -4.70 2.08 -1.86
C VAL A 107 -5.71 1.04 -1.40
N CYS A 108 -5.28 0.11 -0.55
CA CYS A 108 -6.15 -0.83 0.15
C CYS A 108 -5.83 -0.81 1.63
N CYS A 109 -6.81 -0.44 2.47
CA CYS A 109 -6.73 -0.43 3.92
C CYS A 109 -7.55 -1.60 4.46
N ILE A 110 -6.92 -2.51 5.21
CA ILE A 110 -7.60 -3.63 5.87
C ILE A 110 -7.57 -3.40 7.38
N LEU A 111 -8.74 -3.18 7.97
CA LEU A 111 -8.96 -2.97 9.40
C LEU A 111 -9.64 -4.22 9.98
N SER A 112 -8.85 -5.17 10.45
CA SER A 112 -9.35 -6.42 11.06
C SER A 112 -8.40 -6.92 12.14
N HIS A 113 -8.76 -8.02 12.81
CA HIS A 113 -7.77 -8.80 13.58
C HIS A 113 -6.78 -9.46 12.62
N ASP A 114 -5.51 -9.47 12.99
CA ASP A 114 -4.43 -10.09 12.24
C ASP A 114 -4.21 -11.55 12.65
N SER A 115 -3.67 -12.32 11.71
CA SER A 115 -3.18 -13.67 11.92
C SER A 115 -1.85 -13.81 11.18
N GLU A 116 -1.09 -14.87 11.47
CA GLU A 116 0.09 -15.20 10.69
C GLU A 116 -0.28 -15.33 9.20
N GLY A 117 0.27 -14.43 8.38
CA GLY A 117 0.09 -14.42 6.92
C GLY A 117 -1.26 -13.90 6.39
N GLY A 118 -2.12 -13.31 7.23
CA GLY A 118 -3.42 -12.83 6.76
C GLY A 118 -4.24 -12.07 7.78
N PHE A 119 -5.52 -11.87 7.44
CA PHE A 119 -6.48 -11.14 8.26
C PHE A 119 -7.72 -11.99 8.53
N PHE A 120 -8.30 -11.86 9.71
CA PHE A 120 -9.55 -12.54 10.04
C PHE A 120 -10.73 -11.92 9.31
N GLY A 121 -11.58 -12.77 8.75
CA GLY A 121 -12.95 -12.42 8.41
C GLY A 121 -13.84 -12.36 9.66
N THR A 122 -15.03 -11.80 9.50
CA THR A 122 -16.05 -11.78 10.57
C THR A 122 -16.45 -13.17 11.05
N ASP A 123 -16.32 -14.17 10.19
CA ASP A 123 -16.54 -15.60 10.44
C ASP A 123 -15.43 -16.27 11.28
N GLY A 124 -14.37 -15.54 11.62
CA GLY A 124 -13.20 -16.08 12.35
C GLY A 124 -12.27 -16.92 11.49
N GLN A 125 -12.52 -17.04 10.19
CA GLN A 125 -11.60 -17.67 9.25
C GLN A 125 -10.55 -16.66 8.78
N VAL A 126 -9.40 -17.14 8.31
CA VAL A 126 -8.29 -16.29 7.87
C VAL A 126 -8.31 -16.13 6.35
N CYS A 127 -8.36 -14.89 5.87
CA CYS A 127 -8.07 -14.54 4.49
C CYS A 127 -6.55 -14.39 4.31
N ILE A 128 -5.92 -15.40 3.72
CA ILE A 128 -4.47 -15.41 3.44
C ILE A 128 -4.15 -14.44 2.30
N LEU A 129 -3.19 -13.56 2.55
CA LEU A 129 -2.67 -12.63 1.54
C LEU A 129 -1.44 -13.24 0.87
N ASN A 130 -1.62 -13.83 -0.30
CA ASN A 130 -0.50 -14.19 -1.16
C ASN A 130 -0.04 -12.95 -1.91
N VAL A 131 0.77 -12.10 -1.26
CA VAL A 131 1.42 -10.99 -1.96
C VAL A 131 2.49 -11.59 -2.86
N SER A 132 2.22 -11.68 -4.15
CA SER A 132 3.25 -12.02 -5.14
C SER A 132 4.24 -10.85 -5.25
N ASN A 133 5.53 -11.12 -5.09
CA ASN A 133 6.63 -10.13 -5.03
C ASN A 133 6.83 -9.27 -6.31
N ASP A 134 6.00 -9.44 -7.34
CA ASP A 134 6.18 -8.80 -8.65
C ASP A 134 5.24 -7.61 -8.91
N SER A 135 4.47 -7.17 -7.91
CA SER A 135 3.75 -5.91 -7.99
C SER A 135 3.98 -5.15 -6.69
N LEU A 136 4.67 -4.02 -6.84
CA LEU A 136 4.90 -3.03 -5.80
C LEU A 136 3.55 -2.40 -5.40
N PHE A 137 2.67 -3.19 -4.78
CA PHE A 137 1.52 -2.68 -4.07
C PHE A 137 2.08 -1.89 -2.90
N CYS A 138 1.88 -0.58 -2.93
CA CYS A 138 2.04 0.29 -1.77
C CYS A 138 1.00 -0.12 -0.72
N LEU A 139 1.25 -1.24 -0.05
CA LEU A 139 0.62 -1.59 1.22
C LEU A 139 1.15 -0.58 2.23
N THR A 140 0.49 0.57 2.33
CA THR A 140 0.54 1.33 3.57
C THR A 140 -0.31 0.54 4.55
N THR A 141 0.29 -0.46 5.20
CA THR A 141 -0.27 -1.02 6.43
C THR A 141 -0.21 0.10 7.47
N VAL A 142 -1.29 0.89 7.59
CA VAL A 142 -1.46 1.79 8.74
C VAL A 142 -1.72 0.90 9.94
N TYR A 143 -0.64 0.43 10.58
CA TYR A 143 -0.70 -0.08 11.94
C TYR A 143 -1.06 1.09 12.85
N TYR A 144 -2.28 1.11 13.38
CA TYR A 144 -2.59 1.89 14.57
C TYR A 144 -3.57 1.14 15.46
N THR A 145 -3.07 0.22 16.27
CA THR A 145 -3.81 -0.30 17.42
C THR A 145 -3.52 0.61 18.61
N ARG A 146 -4.35 1.64 18.85
CA ARG A 146 -4.36 2.32 20.15
C ARG A 146 -5.36 1.61 21.05
N GLN A 147 -4.93 0.49 21.63
CA GLN A 147 -5.59 -0.09 22.80
C GLN A 147 -5.25 0.80 24.01
N HIS A 148 -6.26 1.44 24.60
CA HIS A 148 -6.22 1.94 25.98
C HIS A 148 -7.46 1.43 26.71
#